data_AF-R4MEU9-F1
#
_entry.id   AF-R4MEU9-F1
#
_cell.length_a   1.000
_cell.length_b   1.000
_cell.length_c   1.000
_cell.angle_alpha   90.00
_cell.angle_beta   90.00
_cell.angle_gamma   90.00
#
_symmetry.space_group_name_H-M   'P 1'
#
loop_
_entity.id
_entity.type
_entity.pdbx_description
1 polymer ?
#
loop_
_entity_poly.entity_id
_entity_poly.type
_entity_poly.pdbx_seq_one_letter_code
_entity_poly.pdbx_strand_id
1 'polypeptide(L)' 'MTDVDAGVAAGDGVKAADVFAAFGENIELLKRLVRAAIDRVADERTCTHCQHHAGVPLPFELP' A
#
# COMPACT_ATOMS: atom_id res chain seq x y z
N MET A 1 12.03 -0.75 5.08
CA MET A 1 13.32 -0.12 4.79
C MET A 1 14.06 -1.06 3.86
N THR A 2 14.55 -0.59 2.71
CA THR A 2 15.15 -1.42 1.67
C THR A 2 16.68 -1.32 1.62
N ASP A 3 17.24 -0.27 2.20
CA ASP A 3 18.66 0.08 2.18
C ASP A 3 18.90 1.24 3.18
N VAL A 4 20.13 1.73 3.26
CA VAL A 4 20.58 2.82 4.16
C VAL A 4 20.84 4.12 3.37
N ASP A 5 20.17 4.29 2.23
CA ASP A 5 20.27 5.43 1.32
C ASP A 5 21.70 5.65 0.77
N ALA A 6 22.40 6.70 1.21
CA ALA A 6 23.78 6.95 0.80
C ALA A 6 24.82 6.07 1.51
N GLY A 7 24.37 5.15 2.37
CA GLY A 7 25.23 4.29 3.17
C GLY A 7 25.84 5.01 4.37
N VAL A 8 26.56 4.25 5.21
CA VAL A 8 27.26 4.81 6.39
C VAL A 8 28.68 5.28 6.02
N ALA A 9 29.30 4.63 5.04
CA ALA A 9 30.64 4.97 4.54
C ALA A 9 30.65 5.29 3.04
N ALA A 10 31.71 5.96 2.59
CA ALA A 10 31.91 6.26 1.18
C ALA A 10 32.02 4.98 0.35
N GLY A 11 31.15 4.84 -0.66
CA GLY A 11 31.07 3.64 -1.51
C GLY A 11 29.89 2.72 -1.18
N ASP A 12 29.20 2.95 -0.06
CA ASP A 12 28.04 2.16 0.38
C ASP A 12 26.70 2.75 -0.10
N GLY A 13 26.74 3.64 -1.09
CA GLY A 13 25.54 4.23 -1.68
C GLY A 13 24.61 3.15 -2.24
N VAL A 14 23.32 3.49 -2.31
CA VAL A 14 22.24 2.59 -2.74
C VAL A 14 22.56 1.83 -4.02
N LYS A 15 22.25 0.54 -4.01
CA LYS A 15 22.36 -0.34 -5.18
C LYS A 15 20.99 -0.96 -5.46
N ALA A 16 20.56 -0.90 -6.71
CA ALA A 16 19.26 -1.43 -7.11
C ALA A 16 19.08 -2.92 -6.74
N ALA A 17 20.15 -3.72 -6.83
CA ALA A 17 20.12 -5.14 -6.47
C ALA A 17 19.76 -5.36 -4.99
N ASP A 18 20.35 -4.56 -4.08
CA ASP A 18 20.10 -4.66 -2.64
C ASP A 18 18.67 -4.24 -2.31
N VAL A 19 18.17 -3.18 -2.97
CA VAL A 19 16.79 -2.72 -2.84
C VAL A 19 15.80 -3.80 -3.26
N PHE A 20 16.00 -4.44 -4.41
CA PHE A 20 15.10 -5.48 -4.90
C PHE A 20 15.12 -6.73 -4.02
N ALA A 21 16.28 -7.12 -3.50
CA ALA A 21 16.39 -8.23 -2.56
C ALA A 21 15.60 -7.94 -1.27
N ALA A 22 15.88 -6.81 -0.62
CA ALA A 22 15.18 -6.41 0.60
C ALA A 22 13.68 -6.21 0.38
N PHE A 23 13.27 -5.65 -0.77
CA PHE A 23 11.85 -5.53 -1.12
C PHE A 23 11.20 -6.91 -1.28
N GLY A 24 11.83 -7.84 -2.00
CA GLY A 24 11.35 -9.19 -2.21
C GLY A 24 11.16 -9.96 -0.90
N GLU A 25 12.07 -9.79 0.06
CA GLU A 25 11.96 -10.39 1.39
C GLU A 25 10.76 -9.85 2.20
N ASN A 26 10.38 -8.59 1.99
CA ASN A 26 9.41 -7.89 2.84
C ASN A 26 8.02 -7.70 2.21
N ILE A 27 7.88 -7.86 0.90
CA ILE A 27 6.64 -7.51 0.18
C ILE A 27 5.43 -8.32 0.67
N GLU A 28 5.59 -9.59 1.02
CA GLU A 28 4.49 -10.42 1.52
C GLU A 28 4.02 -9.98 2.92
N LEU A 29 4.94 -9.53 3.78
CA LEU A 29 4.57 -8.92 5.05
C LEU A 29 3.80 -7.62 4.83
N LEU A 30 4.27 -6.75 3.93
CA LEU A 30 3.60 -5.51 3.59
C LEU A 30 2.16 -5.76 3.10
N LYS A 31 1.97 -6.70 2.17
CA LYS A 31 0.64 -7.09 1.67
C LYS A 31 -0.31 -7.50 2.81
N ARG A 32 0.15 -8.35 3.72
CA ARG A 32 -0.65 -8.77 4.89
C ARG A 32 -1.01 -7.60 5.80
N LEU A 33 -0.06 -6.71 6.08
CA LEU A 33 -0.30 -5.53 6.91
C LEU A 33 -1.31 -4.58 6.27
N VAL A 34 -1.19 -4.31 4.97
CA VAL A 34 -2.14 -3.47 4.22
C VAL A 34 -3.54 -4.08 4.27
N ARG A 35 -3.68 -5.40 4.02
CA ARG A 35 -4.99 -6.06 4.09
C ARG A 35 -5.61 -5.93 5.48
N ALA A 36 -4.86 -6.26 6.52
CA ALA A 36 -5.31 -6.16 7.90
C ALA A 36 -5.62 -4.71 8.31
N ALA A 37 -4.91 -3.71 7.77
CA ALA A 37 -5.20 -2.30 8.01
C ALA A 37 -6.55 -1.91 7.41
N ILE A 38 -6.81 -2.33 6.15
CA ILE A 38 -8.09 -2.08 5.50
C ILE A 38 -9.24 -2.72 6.28
N ASP A 39 -9.09 -3.95 6.78
CA ASP A 39 -10.13 -4.64 7.56
C ASP A 39 -10.47 -3.94 8.90
N ARG A 40 -9.63 -3.01 9.36
CA ARG A 40 -9.87 -2.21 10.57
C ARG A 40 -10.48 -0.83 10.26
N VAL A 41 -10.54 -0.44 9.01
CA VAL A 41 -11.21 0.80 8.61
C VAL A 41 -12.71 0.53 8.61
N ALA A 42 -13.47 1.31 9.37
CA ALA A 42 -14.92 1.21 9.36
C ALA A 42 -15.47 1.55 7.97
N ASP A 43 -16.50 0.84 7.54
CA ASP A 43 -17.21 1.09 6.26
C ASP A 43 -17.92 2.45 6.20
N GLU A 44 -17.91 3.19 7.32
CA GLU A 44 -18.69 4.39 7.49
C GLU A 44 -18.07 5.57 6.73
N ARG A 45 -18.57 5.79 5.51
CA ARG A 45 -18.34 7.02 4.75
C ARG A 45 -19.14 8.16 5.37
N THR A 46 -18.60 8.76 6.43
CA THR A 46 -19.22 9.90 7.15
C THR A 46 -19.27 11.19 6.33
N CYS A 47 -18.45 11.30 5.28
CA CYS A 47 -18.50 12.41 4.32
C CYS A 47 -19.66 12.23 3.34
N THR A 48 -20.81 12.84 3.61
CA THR A 48 -21.98 12.85 2.71
C THR A 48 -21.69 13.54 1.38
N HIS A 49 -20.80 14.54 1.36
CA HIS A 49 -20.35 15.20 0.13
C HIS A 49 -19.52 14.27 -0.78
N CYS A 50 -18.92 13.22 -0.24
CA CYS A 50 -18.08 12.28 -0.98
C CYS A 50 -18.88 11.16 -1.67
N GLN A 51 -20.21 11.12 -1.48
CA GLN A 51 -21.11 10.08 -1.97
C GLN A 51 -21.74 10.43 -3.34
N HIS A 52 -20.95 10.93 -4.28
CA HIS A 52 -21.40 11.46 -5.58
C HIS A 52 -22.25 10.49 -6.43
N HIS A 53 -22.14 9.19 -6.18
CA HIS A 53 -22.86 8.14 -6.91
C HIS A 53 -23.86 7.36 -6.05
N ALA A 54 -24.13 7.80 -4.82
CA ALA A 54 -25.15 7.17 -3.99
C ALA A 54 -26.52 7.23 -4.70
N GLY A 55 -27.18 6.07 -4.85
CA GLY A 55 -28.48 5.95 -5.50
C GLY A 55 -28.45 5.96 -7.03
N VAL A 56 -27.28 6.06 -7.67
CA VAL A 56 -27.18 5.94 -9.13
C VAL A 56 -27.25 4.46 -9.53
N PRO A 57 -28.19 4.04 -10.39
CA PRO A 57 -28.28 2.66 -10.84
C PRO A 57 -27.07 2.30 -11.69
N LEU A 58 -26.44 1.17 -11.38
CA LEU A 58 -25.37 0.62 -12.20
C LEU A 58 -25.97 0.03 -13.49
N PRO A 59 -25.31 0.17 -14.65
CA PRO A 59 -25.75 -0.45 -15.89
C PRO A 59 -25.40 -1.96 -15.96
N PHE A 60 -24.96 -2.56 -14.85
CA PHE A 60 -24.58 -3.97 -14.74
C PHE A 60 -24.79 -4.47 -13.30
N GLU A 61 -24.85 -5.80 -13.13
CA GLU A 61 -24.96 -6.46 -11.84
C GLU A 61 -23.59 -6.63 -11.18
N LEU A 62 -23.54 -6.43 -9.86
CA LEU A 62 -22.34 -6.71 -9.06
C LEU A 62 -22.26 -8.21 -8.73
N PRO A 63 -21.04 -8.79 -8.64
CA PRO A 63 -20.84 -10.20 -8.26
C PRO A 63 -21.39 -10.58 -6.89
#